data_AF-A0A6G9IDJ3-F1
#
_entry.id   AF-A0A6G9IDJ3-F1
#
_cell.length_a   1.000
_cell.length_b   1.000
_cell.length_c   1.000
_cell.angle_alpha   90.00
_cell.angle_beta   90.00
_cell.angle_gamma   90.00
#
_symmetry.space_group_name_H-M   'P 1'
#
loop_
_entity.id
_entity.type
_entity.pdbx_description
1 polymer ?
#
loop_
_entity_poly.entity_id
_entity_poly.type
_entity_poly.pdbx_seq_one_letter_code
_entity_poly.pdbx_strand_id
1 'polypeptide(L)'
;MTVRQNTNNLVPSNNMKDLNDNTIILDEWVNSENDYTQDRFGNTFETRKKVLADLSSTVKEIKEGTGFLPISGGELSGNLNVQGKLLQENVDVLTKNGGEISGDINIIRNMTISGNTNVNGNLKQNGVNVFTEDGGVVTRRTNFTDKLQQNSHDVLTSESFPQQLLYPNGTPEAPDQLVVNNRVSIPNPLGDLSNTRVQVEILVNGQWGTYNNVVRSIAEGTGSSRGIGIKIELVESDIVIQTGTSGLLQPSAVDGNPFGLTVAINTVPYRVRVFKV
;
A
#
# COMPACT_ATOMS: atom_id res chain seq x y z
N MET A 1 88.50 63.06 16.04
CA MET A 1 87.63 61.87 16.07
C MET A 1 88.29 60.79 15.21
N THR A 2 88.74 59.70 15.83
CA THR A 2 89.46 58.62 15.13
C THR A 2 88.45 57.63 14.57
N VAL A 3 88.42 57.47 13.24
CA VAL A 3 87.50 56.60 12.50
C VAL A 3 87.94 55.14 12.66
N ARG A 4 87.08 54.27 13.20
CA ARG A 4 87.32 52.82 13.24
C ARG A 4 86.77 52.20 11.96
N GLN A 5 87.65 51.80 11.04
CA GLN A 5 87.31 50.94 9.91
C GLN A 5 87.50 49.49 10.33
N ASN A 6 86.49 48.63 10.12
CA ASN A 6 86.71 47.19 10.16
C ASN A 6 87.51 46.81 8.91
N THR A 7 88.58 46.05 9.10
CA THR A 7 89.53 45.64 8.06
C THR A 7 88.80 45.01 6.87
N ASN A 8 89.13 45.48 5.65
CA ASN A 8 88.60 45.09 4.35
C ASN A 8 87.19 45.57 3.95
N ASN A 9 86.63 46.59 4.61
CA ASN A 9 85.41 47.24 4.13
C ASN A 9 85.72 48.61 3.49
N LEU A 10 85.25 48.84 2.25
CA LEU A 10 85.52 50.06 1.47
C LEU A 10 84.75 51.30 1.98
N VAL A 11 83.78 51.12 2.88
CA VAL A 11 82.92 52.19 3.41
C VAL A 11 83.16 52.36 4.92
N PRO A 12 83.38 53.59 5.43
CA PRO A 12 83.57 53.85 6.86
C PRO A 12 82.40 53.34 7.71
N SER A 13 82.66 52.72 8.86
CA SER A 13 81.64 52.09 9.73
C SER A 13 80.54 53.07 10.17
N ASN A 14 80.87 54.34 10.31
CA ASN A 14 79.96 55.46 10.59
C ASN A 14 78.99 55.80 9.44
N ASN A 15 79.24 55.28 8.23
CA ASN A 15 78.33 55.36 7.08
C ASN A 15 77.57 54.03 6.84
N MET A 16 77.76 53.00 7.69
CA MET A 16 77.03 51.72 7.62
C MET A 16 75.86 51.64 8.61
N LYS A 17 75.34 52.79 9.04
CA LYS A 17 74.16 52.88 9.91
C LYS A 17 73.03 51.98 9.40
N ASP A 18 72.82 51.97 8.09
CA ASP A 18 71.78 51.18 7.41
C ASP A 18 71.91 49.65 7.58
N LEU A 19 73.13 49.10 7.62
CA LEU A 19 73.34 47.65 7.78
C LEU A 19 73.20 47.21 9.24
N ASN A 20 73.69 48.05 10.16
CA ASN A 20 73.57 47.80 11.59
C ASN A 20 72.10 47.91 12.04
N ASP A 21 71.37 48.93 11.58
CA ASP A 21 69.95 49.12 11.88
C ASP A 21 69.12 47.93 11.38
N ASN A 22 69.36 47.42 10.16
CA ASN A 22 68.66 46.24 9.64
C ASN A 22 68.97 44.96 10.44
N THR A 23 70.21 44.82 10.94
CA THR A 23 70.61 43.65 11.74
C THR A 23 69.94 43.68 13.11
N ILE A 24 69.84 44.86 13.73
CA ILE A 24 69.12 45.06 15.00
C ILE A 24 67.63 44.80 14.82
N ILE A 25 67.01 45.34 13.76
CA ILE A 25 65.58 45.13 13.48
C ILE A 25 65.27 43.65 13.23
N LEU A 26 66.16 42.92 12.53
CA LEU A 26 66.00 41.49 12.33
C LEU A 26 66.10 40.72 13.66
N ASP A 27 67.08 41.06 14.50
CA ASP A 27 67.22 40.44 15.82
C ASP A 27 65.99 40.70 16.70
N GLU A 28 65.50 41.94 16.73
CA GLU A 28 64.26 42.29 17.43
C GLU A 28 63.04 41.54 16.85
N TRP A 29 62.93 41.39 15.53
CA TRP A 29 61.82 40.64 14.94
C TRP A 29 61.83 39.15 15.33
N VAL A 30 63.01 38.52 15.39
CA VAL A 30 63.15 37.08 15.67
C VAL A 30 63.12 36.77 17.17
N ASN A 31 63.80 37.57 17.99
CA ASN A 31 64.15 37.24 19.37
C ASN A 31 63.52 38.15 20.43
N SER A 32 62.78 39.20 20.05
CA SER A 32 62.11 40.07 21.02
C SER A 32 60.95 39.37 21.74
N GLU A 33 60.77 39.73 23.00
CA GLU A 33 59.61 39.35 23.81
C GLU A 33 58.40 40.26 23.60
N ASN A 34 58.55 41.35 22.86
CA ASN A 34 57.46 42.26 22.54
C ASN A 34 56.66 41.73 21.34
N ASP A 35 55.38 42.09 21.27
CA ASP A 35 54.52 41.73 20.13
C ASP A 35 54.83 42.54 18.87
N TYR A 36 55.46 43.71 19.03
CA TYR A 36 55.75 44.65 17.96
C TYR A 36 57.18 45.18 18.05
N THR A 37 57.76 45.49 16.88
CA THR A 37 59.01 46.25 16.71
C THR A 37 58.79 47.34 15.66
N GLN A 38 59.77 48.22 15.45
CA GLN A 38 59.73 49.31 14.48
C GLN A 38 60.83 49.17 13.44
N ASP A 39 60.51 49.50 12.19
CA ASP A 39 61.52 49.59 11.14
C ASP A 39 62.37 50.86 11.27
N ARG A 40 63.37 51.01 10.41
CA ARG A 40 64.26 52.19 10.40
C ARG A 40 63.55 53.51 10.07
N PHE A 41 62.32 53.46 9.60
CA PHE A 41 61.46 54.61 9.29
C PHE A 41 60.41 54.86 10.37
N GLY A 42 60.41 54.07 11.45
CA GLY A 42 59.46 54.16 12.57
C GLY A 42 58.14 53.45 12.32
N ASN A 43 58.01 52.66 11.25
CA ASN A 43 56.79 51.88 11.00
C ASN A 43 56.75 50.66 11.91
N THR A 44 55.66 50.51 12.64
CA THR A 44 55.45 49.37 13.54
C THR A 44 55.03 48.12 12.75
N PHE A 45 55.62 46.97 13.08
CA PHE A 45 55.21 45.67 12.55
C PHE A 45 55.33 44.56 13.60
N GLU A 46 54.65 43.44 13.36
CA GLU A 46 54.56 42.31 14.28
C GLU A 46 55.88 41.54 14.37
N THR A 47 56.28 41.16 15.58
CA THR A 47 57.41 40.24 15.80
C THR A 47 57.00 38.81 15.46
N ARG A 48 57.98 37.93 15.28
CA ARG A 48 57.76 36.49 15.09
C ARG A 48 56.89 35.89 16.21
N LYS A 49 57.04 36.37 17.45
CA LYS A 49 56.26 35.93 18.61
C LYS A 49 54.77 36.18 18.42
N LYS A 50 54.39 37.42 18.03
CA LYS A 50 53.00 37.80 17.80
C LYS A 50 52.36 36.98 16.67
N VAL A 51 53.08 36.86 15.54
CA VAL A 51 52.64 36.03 14.40
C VAL A 51 52.40 34.58 14.82
N LEU A 52 53.31 33.98 15.60
CA LEU A 52 53.16 32.61 16.07
C LEU A 52 52.01 32.45 17.08
N ALA A 53 51.82 33.41 17.97
CA ALA A 53 50.73 33.39 18.95
C ALA A 53 49.36 33.45 18.25
N ASP A 54 49.21 34.35 17.27
CA ASP A 54 47.97 34.52 16.52
C ASP A 54 47.67 33.30 15.63
N LEU A 55 48.70 32.74 14.99
CA LEU A 55 48.57 31.48 14.24
C LEU A 55 48.17 30.32 15.16
N SER A 56 48.77 30.23 16.35
CA SER A 56 48.45 29.19 17.33
C SER A 56 47.02 29.32 17.84
N SER A 57 46.54 30.55 18.09
CA SER A 57 45.14 30.81 18.46
C SER A 57 44.19 30.37 17.35
N THR A 58 44.48 30.74 16.10
CA THR A 58 43.67 30.37 14.93
C THR A 58 43.60 28.85 14.76
N VAL A 59 44.73 28.16 14.86
CA VAL A 59 44.78 26.69 14.77
C VAL A 59 44.02 26.02 15.93
N LYS A 60 44.09 26.61 17.12
CA LYS A 60 43.36 26.13 18.29
C LYS A 60 41.85 26.28 18.09
N GLU A 61 41.37 27.42 17.61
CA GLU A 61 39.96 27.64 17.28
C GLU A 61 39.45 26.66 16.22
N ILE A 62 40.27 26.32 15.21
CA ILE A 62 39.91 25.32 14.19
C ILE A 62 39.83 23.91 14.79
N LYS A 63 40.72 23.56 15.72
CA LYS A 63 40.77 22.22 16.34
C LYS A 63 39.75 22.04 17.46
N GLU A 64 39.49 23.09 18.23
CA GLU A 64 38.63 23.08 19.42
C GLU A 64 37.24 23.66 19.15
N GLY A 65 37.03 24.31 17.99
CA GLY A 65 35.76 24.81 17.49
C GLY A 65 34.81 23.66 17.16
N THR A 66 34.27 23.02 18.20
CA THR A 66 33.03 22.25 18.33
C THR A 66 32.58 21.26 17.23
N GLY A 67 33.35 21.04 16.16
CA GLY A 67 32.98 20.13 15.07
C GLY A 67 31.78 20.61 14.23
N PHE A 68 31.33 21.86 14.38
CA PHE A 68 30.27 22.42 13.57
C PHE A 68 30.87 23.24 12.43
N LEU A 69 30.41 23.02 11.20
CA LEU A 69 30.61 23.93 10.08
C LEU A 69 29.41 24.88 10.06
N PRO A 70 29.51 26.10 10.62
CA PRO A 70 28.42 27.06 10.57
C PRO A 70 28.21 27.52 9.13
N ILE A 71 27.25 26.92 8.45
CA ILE A 71 26.78 27.36 7.14
C ILE A 71 25.57 28.27 7.36
N SER A 72 25.75 29.57 7.20
CA SER A 72 24.64 30.53 7.16
C SER A 72 24.45 30.97 5.72
N GLY A 73 23.32 30.59 5.12
CA GLY A 73 23.01 30.91 3.72
C GLY A 73 23.89 30.22 2.68
N GLY A 74 24.65 29.19 3.06
CA GLY A 74 25.53 28.42 2.18
C GLY A 74 24.86 27.16 1.62
N GLU A 75 25.38 26.66 0.50
CA GLU A 75 24.99 25.39 -0.11
C GLU A 75 26.00 24.29 0.26
N LEU A 76 25.53 23.11 0.67
CA LEU A 76 26.35 21.91 0.74
C LEU A 76 26.09 21.08 -0.52
N SER A 77 27.09 21.00 -1.40
CA SER A 77 27.05 20.15 -2.58
C SER A 77 27.67 18.77 -2.30
N GLY A 78 27.09 17.71 -2.88
CA GLY A 78 27.59 16.34 -2.76
C GLY A 78 26.82 15.50 -1.73
N ASN A 79 27.46 14.45 -1.21
CA ASN A 79 26.83 13.53 -0.26
C ASN A 79 27.01 14.03 1.18
N LEU A 80 25.92 14.18 1.93
CA LEU A 80 25.94 14.50 3.36
C LEU A 80 25.61 13.24 4.18
N ASN A 81 26.54 12.81 5.03
CA ASN A 81 26.29 11.74 6.00
C ASN A 81 26.05 12.36 7.39
N VAL A 82 24.85 12.19 7.94
CA VAL A 82 24.48 12.70 9.28
C VAL A 82 24.35 11.53 10.24
N GLN A 83 25.32 11.36 11.14
CA GLN A 83 25.33 10.28 12.15
C GLN A 83 24.45 10.58 13.38
N GLY A 84 23.54 11.55 13.29
CA GLY A 84 22.73 12.03 14.40
C GLY A 84 21.40 12.65 13.94
N LYS A 85 20.79 13.45 14.82
CA LYS A 85 19.51 14.10 14.53
C LYS A 85 19.68 15.26 13.55
N LEU A 86 19.04 15.18 12.38
CA LEU A 86 18.84 16.33 11.50
C LEU A 86 17.56 17.07 11.91
N LEU A 87 17.70 18.33 12.33
CA LEU A 87 16.58 19.25 12.51
C LEU A 87 16.51 20.14 11.27
N GLN A 88 15.51 19.92 10.43
CA GLN A 88 15.31 20.70 9.22
C GLN A 88 13.84 21.16 9.15
N GLU A 89 13.66 22.43 8.81
CA GLU A 89 12.36 23.00 8.48
C GLU A 89 12.23 23.09 6.95
N ASN A 90 11.06 22.75 6.41
CA ASN A 90 10.74 22.81 4.97
C ASN A 90 11.66 21.95 4.09
N VAL A 91 11.68 20.63 4.31
CA VAL A 91 12.44 19.69 3.47
C VAL A 91 11.71 19.43 2.16
N ASP A 92 12.21 19.99 1.06
CA ASP A 92 11.87 19.50 -0.28
C ASP A 92 12.84 18.38 -0.65
N VAL A 93 12.45 17.12 -0.39
CA VAL A 93 13.20 15.95 -0.90
C VAL A 93 12.91 15.81 -2.39
N LEU A 94 13.57 16.64 -3.21
CA LEU A 94 13.41 16.64 -4.66
C LEU A 94 14.21 15.48 -5.29
N THR A 95 13.70 14.26 -5.18
CA THR A 95 14.34 13.11 -5.83
C THR A 95 13.90 13.05 -7.28
N LYS A 96 14.67 13.70 -8.17
CA LYS A 96 14.36 13.70 -9.62
C LYS A 96 14.32 12.29 -10.25
N ASN A 97 14.74 11.22 -9.54
CA ASN A 97 14.80 9.85 -10.05
C ASN A 97 14.61 8.78 -8.94
N GLY A 98 13.49 8.77 -8.21
CA GLY A 98 13.10 7.61 -7.39
C GLY A 98 13.90 7.42 -6.09
N GLY A 99 14.08 8.48 -5.31
CA GLY A 99 14.70 8.35 -4.00
C GLY A 99 13.80 7.58 -3.04
N GLU A 100 14.40 6.68 -2.29
CA GLU A 100 13.74 5.88 -1.27
C GLU A 100 13.91 6.57 0.10
N ILE A 101 12.81 6.73 0.83
CA ILE A 101 12.86 6.98 2.27
C ILE A 101 12.59 5.62 2.92
N SER A 102 13.60 5.05 3.55
CA SER A 102 13.53 3.73 4.21
C SER A 102 13.53 3.86 5.73
N GLY A 103 12.96 2.86 6.41
CA GLY A 103 12.81 2.84 7.87
C GLY A 103 11.41 3.27 8.36
N ASP A 104 11.31 3.58 9.64
CA ASP A 104 10.06 4.01 10.26
C ASP A 104 9.79 5.50 9.98
N ILE A 105 8.69 5.78 9.29
CA ILE A 105 8.25 7.14 8.97
C ILE A 105 7.06 7.50 9.86
N ASN A 106 7.21 8.50 10.73
CA ASN A 106 6.13 9.03 11.55
C ASN A 106 5.71 10.42 11.07
N ILE A 107 4.49 10.55 10.55
CA ILE A 107 3.92 11.82 10.08
C ILE A 107 2.84 12.28 11.06
N ILE A 108 3.10 13.40 11.74
CA ILE A 108 2.26 13.91 12.83
C ILE A 108 1.01 14.64 12.34
N ARG A 109 1.02 15.14 11.10
CA ARG A 109 -0.10 15.88 10.49
C ARG A 109 -0.59 15.18 9.24
N ASN A 110 -0.41 15.82 8.09
CA ASN A 110 -0.97 15.37 6.83
C ASN A 110 0.13 14.71 5.98
N MET A 111 -0.24 13.64 5.30
CA MET A 111 0.53 13.04 4.22
C MET A 111 -0.31 13.16 2.94
N THR A 112 0.26 13.74 1.89
CA THR A 112 -0.34 13.76 0.56
C THR A 112 0.53 12.92 -0.36
N ILE A 113 -0.05 11.88 -0.96
CA ILE A 113 0.62 11.06 -1.97
C ILE A 113 -0.09 11.29 -3.30
N SER A 114 0.59 11.93 -4.25
CA SER A 114 0.11 12.09 -5.62
C SER A 114 0.64 10.96 -6.49
N GLY A 115 -0.25 10.28 -7.21
CA GLY A 115 0.09 9.18 -8.12
C GLY A 115 -0.14 7.78 -7.53
N ASN A 116 0.44 6.76 -8.15
CA ASN A 116 0.21 5.37 -7.77
C ASN A 116 1.01 5.01 -6.52
N THR A 117 0.35 4.39 -5.53
CA THR A 117 0.97 3.90 -4.29
C THR A 117 0.83 2.39 -4.20
N ASN A 118 1.91 1.68 -3.89
CA ASN A 118 1.86 0.26 -3.55
C ASN A 118 2.19 0.06 -2.07
N VAL A 119 1.32 -0.63 -1.33
CA VAL A 119 1.53 -0.97 0.09
C VAL A 119 1.73 -2.48 0.22
N ASN A 120 2.99 -2.91 0.34
CA ASN A 120 3.33 -4.30 0.60
C ASN A 120 3.34 -4.56 2.11
N GLY A 121 2.21 -4.94 2.69
CA GLY A 121 2.08 -5.21 4.12
C GLY A 121 0.69 -4.92 4.66
N ASN A 122 0.61 -4.64 5.96
CA ASN A 122 -0.65 -4.27 6.61
C ASN A 122 -0.85 -2.75 6.59
N LEU A 123 -2.03 -2.30 6.15
CA LEU A 123 -2.50 -0.93 6.35
C LEU A 123 -3.52 -0.91 7.48
N LYS A 124 -3.23 -0.16 8.55
CA LYS A 124 -4.19 0.10 9.63
C LYS A 124 -4.58 1.57 9.61
N GLN A 125 -5.78 1.87 9.14
CA GLN A 125 -6.33 3.23 9.10
C GLN A 125 -7.41 3.39 10.18
N ASN A 126 -7.27 4.42 11.01
CA ASN A 126 -8.29 4.83 11.97
C ASN A 126 -8.84 6.19 11.51
N GLY A 127 -10.10 6.23 11.04
CA GLY A 127 -10.73 7.45 10.52
C GLY A 127 -11.19 7.31 9.05
N VAL A 128 -12.38 7.84 8.76
CA VAL A 128 -13.18 7.57 7.55
C VAL A 128 -12.69 8.34 6.33
N ASN A 129 -12.23 7.60 5.31
CA ASN A 129 -12.44 7.78 3.86
C ASN A 129 -11.25 7.14 3.10
N VAL A 130 -11.44 5.91 2.63
CA VAL A 130 -10.41 5.15 1.89
C VAL A 130 -10.59 5.31 0.37
N PHE A 131 -11.78 5.66 -0.10
CA PHE A 131 -12.08 5.70 -1.54
C PHE A 131 -13.04 6.85 -1.83
N THR A 132 -12.52 7.97 -2.33
CA THR A 132 -13.34 9.03 -2.90
C THR A 132 -13.18 9.05 -4.41
N GLU A 133 -14.33 8.95 -5.07
CA GLU A 133 -14.66 9.36 -6.44
C GLU A 133 -14.46 8.33 -7.58
N ASP A 134 -13.38 7.55 -7.68
CA ASP A 134 -13.18 6.69 -8.88
C ASP A 134 -12.77 5.23 -8.58
N GLY A 135 -13.74 4.39 -8.22
CA GLY A 135 -13.74 2.96 -8.56
C GLY A 135 -12.59 2.07 -8.04
N GLY A 136 -12.27 2.13 -6.75
CA GLY A 136 -11.36 1.15 -6.12
C GLY A 136 -11.93 -0.27 -6.16
N VAL A 137 -11.36 -1.16 -6.98
CA VAL A 137 -11.77 -2.58 -7.04
C VAL A 137 -11.00 -3.40 -6.00
N VAL A 138 -11.68 -3.87 -4.96
CA VAL A 138 -11.14 -4.87 -4.03
C VAL A 138 -11.27 -6.26 -4.65
N THR A 139 -10.16 -6.85 -5.10
CA THR A 139 -10.17 -8.02 -6.00
C THR A 139 -10.01 -9.38 -5.29
N ARG A 140 -9.86 -9.43 -3.95
CA ARG A 140 -9.62 -10.68 -3.19
C ARG A 140 -10.31 -10.67 -1.81
N ARG A 141 -10.37 -11.86 -1.17
CA ARG A 141 -10.94 -12.12 0.17
C ARG A 141 -10.52 -11.05 1.19
N THR A 142 -11.38 -10.06 1.40
CA THR A 142 -11.27 -9.06 2.46
C THR A 142 -12.30 -9.36 3.55
N ASN A 143 -11.83 -9.45 4.79
CA ASN A 143 -12.69 -9.50 5.98
C ASN A 143 -12.84 -8.06 6.50
N PHE A 144 -13.76 -7.29 5.92
CA PHE A 144 -14.18 -6.05 6.56
C PHE A 144 -15.05 -6.42 7.77
N THR A 145 -14.66 -5.98 8.97
CA THR A 145 -15.44 -6.20 10.20
C THR A 145 -16.64 -5.25 10.33
N ASP A 146 -16.78 -4.29 9.42
CA ASP A 146 -17.87 -3.31 9.35
C ASP A 146 -18.22 -2.99 7.88
N LYS A 147 -19.32 -2.27 7.63
CA LYS A 147 -19.79 -1.91 6.29
C LYS A 147 -18.75 -1.08 5.54
N LEU A 148 -18.32 -1.56 4.38
CA LEU A 148 -17.55 -0.75 3.45
C LEU A 148 -18.50 0.29 2.82
N GLN A 149 -18.40 1.55 3.24
CA GLN A 149 -19.20 2.64 2.70
C GLN A 149 -18.37 3.49 1.74
N GLN A 150 -18.91 3.75 0.55
CA GLN A 150 -18.39 4.71 -0.41
C GLN A 150 -19.44 5.82 -0.56
N ASN A 151 -19.10 7.06 -0.24
CA ASN A 151 -19.99 8.22 -0.36
C ASN A 151 -21.38 8.00 0.26
N SER A 152 -21.43 7.48 1.50
CA SER A 152 -22.68 7.19 2.22
C SER A 152 -23.59 6.14 1.56
N HIS A 153 -23.09 5.43 0.55
CA HIS A 153 -23.70 4.22 0.01
C HIS A 153 -22.91 3.00 0.51
N ASP A 154 -23.64 1.97 0.95
CA ASP A 154 -23.05 0.67 1.21
C ASP A 154 -22.50 0.13 -0.13
N VAL A 155 -21.20 -0.19 -0.18
CA VAL A 155 -20.63 -0.88 -1.34
C VAL A 155 -21.22 -2.29 -1.32
N LEU A 156 -22.12 -2.57 -2.26
CA LEU A 156 -22.66 -3.90 -2.49
C LEU A 156 -21.48 -4.83 -2.83
N THR A 157 -20.97 -5.52 -1.82
CA THR A 157 -20.43 -6.85 -2.07
C THR A 157 -21.62 -7.65 -2.60
N SER A 158 -21.42 -8.47 -3.63
CA SER A 158 -22.49 -9.35 -4.10
C SER A 158 -22.94 -10.19 -2.91
N GLU A 159 -24.05 -9.82 -2.28
CA GLU A 159 -24.62 -10.64 -1.22
C GLU A 159 -25.03 -11.93 -1.90
N SER A 160 -24.21 -12.97 -1.74
CA SER A 160 -24.65 -14.32 -2.02
C SER A 160 -25.77 -14.57 -1.04
N PHE A 161 -27.03 -14.49 -1.48
CA PHE A 161 -28.14 -14.94 -0.67
C PHE A 161 -27.77 -16.32 -0.11
N PRO A 162 -27.80 -16.50 1.23
CA PRO A 162 -27.42 -17.77 1.82
C PRO A 162 -28.29 -18.87 1.20
N GLN A 163 -27.63 -19.77 0.47
CA GLN A 163 -28.28 -20.90 -0.19
C GLN A 163 -27.87 -22.19 0.50
N GLN A 164 -28.82 -23.09 0.69
CA GLN A 164 -28.57 -24.45 1.12
C GLN A 164 -28.93 -25.41 0.00
N LEU A 165 -28.04 -26.37 -0.24
CA LEU A 165 -28.22 -27.41 -1.24
C LEU A 165 -28.62 -28.71 -0.55
N LEU A 166 -29.74 -29.28 -0.95
CA LEU A 166 -30.27 -30.52 -0.40
C LEU A 166 -30.20 -31.63 -1.46
N TYR A 167 -29.79 -32.81 -1.03
CA TYR A 167 -29.81 -34.06 -1.81
C TYR A 167 -30.74 -35.03 -1.10
N PRO A 168 -32.06 -34.96 -1.33
CA PRO A 168 -33.01 -35.77 -0.59
C PRO A 168 -32.74 -37.26 -0.86
N ASN A 169 -32.55 -38.04 0.20
CA ASN A 169 -32.21 -39.47 0.16
C ASN A 169 -30.90 -39.82 -0.60
N GLY A 170 -30.06 -38.84 -0.91
CA GLY A 170 -28.80 -39.04 -1.65
C GLY A 170 -27.65 -38.20 -1.10
N THR A 171 -26.57 -38.13 -1.87
CA THR A 171 -25.40 -37.28 -1.56
C THR A 171 -25.01 -36.44 -2.78
N PRO A 172 -24.11 -35.44 -2.62
CA PRO A 172 -23.58 -34.70 -3.77
C PRO A 172 -22.93 -35.58 -4.85
N GLU A 173 -22.27 -36.65 -4.43
CA GLU A 173 -21.56 -37.59 -5.31
C GLU A 173 -22.50 -38.65 -5.91
N ALA A 174 -23.61 -38.95 -5.23
CA ALA A 174 -24.64 -39.88 -5.67
C ALA A 174 -26.05 -39.31 -5.39
N PRO A 175 -26.54 -38.36 -6.22
CA PRO A 175 -27.88 -37.81 -6.05
C PRO A 175 -28.94 -38.87 -6.29
N ASP A 176 -30.00 -38.85 -5.50
CA ASP A 176 -31.15 -39.74 -5.69
C ASP A 176 -31.88 -39.40 -7.01
N GLN A 177 -32.68 -40.34 -7.48
CA GLN A 177 -33.45 -40.21 -8.71
C GLN A 177 -34.84 -39.68 -8.43
N LEU A 178 -35.21 -38.60 -9.12
CA LEU A 178 -36.59 -38.20 -9.24
C LEU A 178 -37.25 -39.03 -10.34
N VAL A 179 -38.40 -39.62 -10.07
CA VAL A 179 -39.14 -40.47 -11.03
C VAL A 179 -40.54 -39.91 -11.29
N VAL A 180 -41.14 -40.25 -12.44
CA VAL A 180 -42.53 -39.90 -12.76
C VAL A 180 -43.52 -40.50 -11.76
N ASN A 181 -44.69 -39.86 -11.61
CA ASN A 181 -45.74 -40.25 -10.68
C ASN A 181 -45.25 -40.42 -9.23
N ASN A 182 -44.37 -39.52 -8.79
CA ASN A 182 -43.77 -39.54 -7.46
C ASN A 182 -44.10 -38.25 -6.70
N ARG A 183 -44.18 -38.37 -5.38
CA ARG A 183 -44.29 -37.25 -4.45
C ARG A 183 -43.19 -37.34 -3.41
N VAL A 184 -42.38 -36.30 -3.30
CA VAL A 184 -41.30 -36.21 -2.32
C VAL A 184 -41.62 -35.08 -1.35
N SER A 185 -41.54 -35.35 -0.04
CA SER A 185 -41.62 -34.34 1.03
C SER A 185 -40.25 -34.22 1.68
N ILE A 186 -39.73 -33.00 1.79
CA ILE A 186 -38.40 -32.71 2.32
C ILE A 186 -38.57 -31.64 3.39
N PRO A 187 -38.07 -31.82 4.62
CA PRO A 187 -38.13 -30.78 5.63
C PRO A 187 -37.43 -29.50 5.15
N ASN A 188 -38.08 -28.34 5.27
CA ASN A 188 -37.44 -27.06 4.97
C ASN A 188 -36.36 -26.77 6.04
N PRO A 189 -35.07 -26.72 5.67
CA PRO A 189 -34.00 -26.52 6.65
C PRO A 189 -34.00 -25.12 7.26
N LEU A 190 -34.70 -24.15 6.64
CA LEU A 190 -34.80 -22.78 7.16
C LEU A 190 -35.95 -22.61 8.17
N GLY A 191 -36.88 -23.56 8.27
CA GLY A 191 -38.01 -23.56 9.21
C GLY A 191 -39.08 -22.47 8.98
N ASP A 192 -38.73 -21.34 8.38
CA ASP A 192 -39.61 -20.21 8.06
C ASP A 192 -40.02 -20.22 6.58
N LEU A 193 -41.33 -20.08 6.31
CA LEU A 193 -41.88 -20.04 4.95
C LEU A 193 -41.89 -18.66 4.34
N SER A 194 -41.94 -17.61 5.17
CA SER A 194 -42.20 -16.24 4.71
C SER A 194 -41.05 -15.66 3.88
N ASN A 195 -39.84 -16.18 4.09
CA ASN A 195 -38.61 -15.71 3.44
C ASN A 195 -37.82 -16.87 2.81
N THR A 196 -38.52 -17.91 2.34
CA THR A 196 -37.87 -19.05 1.67
C THR A 196 -38.29 -19.12 0.21
N ARG A 197 -37.31 -19.20 -0.68
CA ARG A 197 -37.52 -19.59 -2.07
C ARG A 197 -36.86 -20.93 -2.33
N VAL A 198 -37.56 -21.80 -3.06
CA VAL A 198 -37.06 -23.14 -3.39
C VAL A 198 -36.98 -23.35 -4.89
N GLN A 199 -36.04 -24.18 -5.31
CA GLN A 199 -35.84 -24.53 -6.70
C GLN A 199 -35.37 -25.97 -6.83
N VAL A 200 -36.03 -26.75 -7.69
CA VAL A 200 -35.53 -28.07 -8.09
C VAL A 200 -34.55 -27.92 -9.24
N GLU A 201 -33.42 -28.59 -9.11
CA GLU A 201 -32.47 -28.82 -10.18
C GLU A 201 -32.38 -30.30 -10.52
N ILE A 202 -32.19 -30.56 -11.79
CA ILE A 202 -32.06 -31.91 -12.35
C ILE A 202 -30.77 -31.98 -13.15
N LEU A 203 -30.13 -33.15 -13.13
CA LEU A 203 -28.87 -33.41 -13.81
C LEU A 203 -29.13 -34.15 -15.14
N VAL A 204 -28.99 -33.44 -16.25
CA VAL A 204 -29.20 -33.99 -17.60
C VAL A 204 -27.92 -33.80 -18.40
N ASN A 205 -27.42 -34.86 -19.03
CA ASN A 205 -26.18 -34.83 -19.83
C ASN A 205 -24.98 -34.19 -19.08
N GLY A 206 -24.87 -34.42 -17.77
CA GLY A 206 -23.82 -33.87 -16.92
C GLY A 206 -23.99 -32.40 -16.53
N GLN A 207 -25.11 -31.77 -16.88
CA GLN A 207 -25.41 -30.37 -16.56
C GLN A 207 -26.59 -30.26 -15.61
N TRP A 208 -26.41 -29.47 -14.54
CA TRP A 208 -27.49 -29.08 -13.66
C TRP A 208 -28.30 -27.96 -14.31
N GLY A 209 -29.62 -28.13 -14.39
CA GLY A 209 -30.51 -27.05 -14.77
C GLY A 209 -31.79 -27.05 -13.95
N THR A 210 -32.42 -25.89 -13.91
CA THR A 210 -33.56 -25.61 -13.05
C THR A 210 -34.86 -25.81 -13.81
N TYR A 211 -35.90 -26.36 -13.18
CA TYR A 211 -37.17 -26.62 -13.85
C TYR A 211 -37.77 -25.40 -14.59
N ASN A 212 -37.59 -24.17 -14.08
CA ASN A 212 -38.05 -22.96 -14.77
C ASN A 212 -37.32 -22.66 -16.08
N ASN A 213 -36.08 -23.14 -16.25
CA ASN A 213 -35.29 -23.02 -17.47
C ASN A 213 -35.47 -24.23 -18.40
N VAL A 214 -36.28 -25.21 -18.01
CA VAL A 214 -36.42 -26.47 -18.75
C VAL A 214 -37.88 -26.64 -19.16
N VAL A 215 -38.19 -26.04 -20.32
CA VAL A 215 -39.29 -26.40 -21.23
C VAL A 215 -40.66 -26.59 -20.56
N ARG A 216 -41.51 -25.58 -20.73
CA ARG A 216 -42.96 -25.63 -20.46
C ARG A 216 -43.65 -26.66 -21.38
N SER A 217 -43.66 -27.93 -20.99
CA SER A 217 -44.50 -28.91 -21.66
C SER A 217 -45.99 -28.61 -21.39
N ILE A 218 -46.69 -28.32 -22.48
CA ILE A 218 -48.11 -28.04 -22.69
C ILE A 218 -49.05 -28.94 -21.87
N ALA A 219 -49.29 -28.63 -20.60
CA ALA A 219 -50.52 -28.93 -19.83
C ALA A 219 -50.33 -28.40 -18.40
N GLU A 220 -50.64 -27.12 -18.18
CA GLU A 220 -50.80 -26.56 -16.85
C GLU A 220 -51.96 -27.31 -16.15
N GLY A 221 -51.63 -28.19 -15.21
CA GLY A 221 -52.60 -28.91 -14.41
C GLY A 221 -52.19 -28.91 -12.94
N THR A 222 -52.91 -28.16 -12.12
CA THR A 222 -52.79 -28.16 -10.65
C THR A 222 -53.40 -29.42 -10.02
N GLY A 223 -53.14 -30.61 -10.57
CA GLY A 223 -53.78 -31.85 -10.13
C GLY A 223 -53.08 -33.14 -10.55
N SER A 224 -53.45 -34.22 -9.86
CA SER A 224 -52.93 -35.59 -9.97
C SER A 224 -53.18 -36.31 -11.31
N SER A 225 -53.58 -35.58 -12.36
CA SER A 225 -54.14 -36.18 -13.57
C SER A 225 -53.44 -35.65 -14.83
N ARG A 226 -52.45 -36.43 -15.30
CA ARG A 226 -51.88 -36.45 -16.66
C ARG A 226 -51.10 -35.18 -17.06
N GLY A 227 -49.77 -35.29 -17.05
CA GLY A 227 -48.88 -34.24 -17.54
C GLY A 227 -47.40 -34.64 -17.51
N ILE A 228 -46.57 -33.79 -18.10
CA ILE A 228 -45.10 -33.86 -18.04
C ILE A 228 -44.61 -32.67 -17.23
N GLY A 229 -43.79 -32.92 -16.21
CA GLY A 229 -43.19 -31.84 -15.44
C GLY A 229 -42.90 -32.16 -13.97
N ILE A 230 -42.34 -31.17 -13.30
CA ILE A 230 -41.95 -31.20 -11.88
C ILE A 230 -42.50 -29.93 -11.23
N LYS A 231 -43.41 -30.06 -10.28
CA LYS A 231 -43.87 -28.93 -9.46
C LYS A 231 -43.18 -28.97 -8.11
N ILE A 232 -42.72 -27.82 -7.64
CA ILE A 232 -42.21 -27.62 -6.28
C ILE A 232 -43.02 -26.54 -5.59
N GLU A 233 -43.40 -26.79 -4.35
CA GLU A 233 -44.16 -25.85 -3.53
C GLU A 233 -43.70 -25.96 -2.07
N LEU A 234 -43.78 -24.86 -1.33
CA LEU A 234 -43.68 -24.87 0.12
C LEU A 234 -45.06 -25.15 0.70
N VAL A 235 -45.21 -26.24 1.44
CA VAL A 235 -46.47 -26.65 2.06
C VAL A 235 -46.19 -26.88 3.55
N GLU A 236 -46.78 -26.04 4.40
CA GLU A 236 -46.46 -26.03 5.84
C GLU A 236 -44.94 -25.98 6.04
N SER A 237 -44.32 -26.80 6.89
CA SER A 237 -42.86 -26.78 7.09
C SER A 237 -42.04 -27.50 6.01
N ASP A 238 -42.68 -28.03 4.98
CA ASP A 238 -42.05 -28.95 4.03
C ASP A 238 -41.93 -28.34 2.63
N ILE A 239 -40.87 -28.77 1.95
CA ILE A 239 -40.70 -28.61 0.51
C ILE A 239 -41.32 -29.85 -0.13
N VAL A 240 -42.37 -29.66 -0.92
CA VAL A 240 -43.06 -30.74 -1.61
C VAL A 240 -42.74 -30.69 -3.10
N ILE A 241 -42.24 -31.80 -3.62
CA ILE A 241 -42.04 -32.01 -5.06
C ILE A 241 -43.08 -33.01 -5.54
N GLN A 242 -43.83 -32.64 -6.58
CA GLN A 242 -44.80 -33.51 -7.26
C GLN A 242 -44.42 -33.63 -8.73
N THR A 243 -44.28 -34.86 -9.22
CA THR A 243 -43.99 -35.12 -10.64
C THR A 243 -45.23 -35.52 -11.42
N GLY A 244 -45.20 -35.23 -12.72
CA GLY A 244 -46.21 -35.66 -13.68
C GLY A 244 -46.18 -37.17 -13.94
N THR A 245 -47.25 -37.71 -14.52
CA THR A 245 -47.41 -39.15 -14.77
C THR A 245 -46.83 -39.61 -16.10
N SER A 246 -46.62 -38.70 -17.06
CA SER A 246 -46.21 -39.04 -18.43
C SER A 246 -44.73 -38.75 -18.74
N GLY A 247 -44.06 -38.01 -17.87
CA GLY A 247 -42.66 -37.61 -18.05
C GLY A 247 -42.24 -36.54 -17.04
N LEU A 248 -40.94 -36.39 -16.83
CA LEU A 248 -40.36 -35.28 -16.09
C LEU A 248 -40.03 -34.12 -17.03
N LEU A 249 -39.49 -34.47 -18.20
CA LEU A 249 -39.06 -33.57 -19.26
C LEU A 249 -39.32 -34.20 -20.63
N GLN A 250 -39.51 -33.38 -21.65
CA GLN A 250 -39.56 -33.82 -23.04
C GLN A 250 -38.90 -32.82 -23.99
N PRO A 251 -38.48 -33.26 -25.19
CA PRO A 251 -38.10 -32.34 -26.26
C PRO A 251 -39.27 -31.42 -26.64
N SER A 252 -39.05 -30.12 -26.76
CA SER A 252 -40.03 -29.15 -27.28
C SER A 252 -39.42 -28.34 -28.40
N ALA A 253 -40.18 -28.14 -29.48
CA ALA A 253 -39.82 -27.21 -30.55
C ALA A 253 -40.26 -25.77 -30.24
N VAL A 254 -41.14 -25.58 -29.25
CA VAL A 254 -41.74 -24.28 -28.90
C VAL A 254 -40.91 -23.58 -27.82
N ASP A 255 -40.56 -24.29 -26.75
CA ASP A 255 -39.86 -23.72 -25.59
C ASP A 255 -38.33 -23.96 -25.64
N GLY A 256 -37.86 -24.49 -26.76
CA GLY A 256 -36.47 -24.89 -26.97
C GLY A 256 -36.12 -26.26 -26.37
N ASN A 257 -34.85 -26.62 -26.48
CA ASN A 257 -34.33 -27.89 -26.00
C ASN A 257 -32.94 -27.70 -25.37
N PRO A 258 -32.86 -27.03 -24.20
CA PRO A 258 -31.59 -26.58 -23.63
C PRO A 258 -30.64 -27.72 -23.27
N PHE A 259 -31.16 -28.94 -23.11
CA PHE A 259 -30.37 -30.14 -22.82
C PHE A 259 -30.19 -31.08 -24.03
N GLY A 260 -30.70 -30.73 -25.21
CA GLY A 260 -30.56 -31.57 -26.40
C GLY A 260 -31.29 -32.92 -26.31
N LEU A 261 -32.42 -32.98 -25.61
CA LEU A 261 -33.24 -34.19 -25.48
C LEU A 261 -33.78 -34.66 -26.83
N THR A 262 -33.71 -35.96 -27.08
CA THR A 262 -34.35 -36.60 -28.24
C THR A 262 -35.59 -37.43 -27.86
N VAL A 263 -35.71 -37.77 -26.58
CA VAL A 263 -36.81 -38.53 -25.99
C VAL A 263 -37.19 -37.95 -24.63
N ALA A 264 -38.40 -38.26 -24.16
CA ALA A 264 -38.83 -37.87 -22.82
C ALA A 264 -38.01 -38.58 -21.74
N ILE A 265 -37.72 -37.87 -20.65
CA ILE A 265 -37.02 -38.41 -19.48
C ILE A 265 -38.04 -38.73 -18.40
N ASN A 266 -38.01 -39.97 -17.91
CA ASN A 266 -38.90 -40.46 -16.85
C ASN A 266 -38.22 -40.62 -15.48
N THR A 267 -36.87 -40.57 -15.46
CA THR A 267 -36.05 -40.64 -14.26
C THR A 267 -34.83 -39.74 -14.42
N VAL A 268 -34.48 -38.95 -13.41
CA VAL A 268 -33.32 -38.05 -13.47
C VAL A 268 -32.74 -37.79 -12.07
N PRO A 269 -31.40 -37.71 -11.91
CA PRO A 269 -30.82 -37.25 -10.65
C PRO A 269 -31.27 -35.82 -10.35
N TYR A 270 -31.54 -35.52 -9.08
CA TYR A 270 -32.05 -34.21 -8.68
C TYR A 270 -31.44 -33.69 -7.38
N ARG A 271 -31.57 -32.38 -7.17
CA ARG A 271 -31.26 -31.68 -5.92
C ARG A 271 -32.19 -30.49 -5.72
N VAL A 272 -32.23 -29.95 -4.51
CA VAL A 272 -33.05 -28.77 -4.19
C VAL A 272 -32.16 -27.64 -3.68
N ARG A 273 -32.30 -26.46 -4.28
CA ARG A 273 -31.75 -25.20 -3.75
C ARG A 273 -32.80 -24.50 -2.90
N VAL A 274 -32.41 -24.13 -1.70
CA VAL A 274 -33.21 -23.36 -0.75
C VAL A 274 -32.50 -22.03 -0.52
N PHE A 275 -33.18 -20.93 -0.81
CA PHE A 275 -32.68 -19.58 -0.64
C PHE A 275 -33.44 -18.90 0.49
N LYS A 276 -32.70 -18.22 1.36
CA LYS A 276 -33.28 -17.21 2.24
C LYS A 276 -33.39 -15.90 1.45
N VAL A 277 -34.62 -15.40 1.30
CA VAL A 277 -34.94 -14.16 0.57
C VAL A 277 -35.04 -12.99 1.53
#